data_AF-A0A6N2K599-F1
#
_entry.id   AF-A0A6N2K599-F1
#
_cell.length_a   1.000
_cell.length_b   1.000
_cell.length_c   1.000
_cell.angle_alpha   90.00
_cell.angle_beta   90.00
_cell.angle_gamma   90.00
#
_symmetry.space_group_name_H-M   'P 1'
#
loop_
_entity.id
_entity.type
_entity.pdbx_description
1 polymer ?
#
loop_
_entity_poly.entity_id
_entity_poly.type
_entity_poly.pdbx_seq_one_letter_code
_entity_poly.pdbx_strand_id
1 'polypeptide(L)' 'MIKQVNLLAKHIGKLPEEIEADTSRPKYFSPNEAVEYGIIDKTVELFLILKRHNLFDLLWNSQLVIIRSNWVEAGDAGY' A
#
# COMPACT_ATOMS: atom_id res chain seq x y z
N MET A 1 11.59 -22.54 -8.64
CA MET A 1 10.24 -21.97 -8.82
C MET A 1 9.20 -22.58 -7.88
N ILE A 2 9.00 -23.90 -7.86
CA ILE A 2 7.91 -24.59 -7.11
C ILE A 2 7.81 -24.19 -5.60
N LYS A 3 8.93 -23.92 -4.94
CA LYS A 3 8.93 -23.57 -3.49
C LYS A 3 8.23 -22.25 -3.16
N GLN A 4 8.31 -21.24 -4.03
CA GLN A 4 7.70 -19.92 -3.80
C GLN A 4 6.20 -19.95 -4.02
N VAL A 5 5.77 -20.63 -5.09
CA VAL A 5 4.35 -20.83 -5.43
C VAL A 5 3.61 -21.54 -4.29
N ASN A 6 4.17 -22.62 -3.76
CA ASN A 6 3.56 -23.36 -2.65
C ASN A 6 3.46 -22.53 -1.35
N LEU A 7 4.45 -21.67 -1.10
CA LEU A 7 4.44 -20.76 0.06
C LEU A 7 3.33 -19.72 -0.06
N LEU A 8 3.20 -19.09 -1.22
CA LEU A 8 2.16 -18.11 -1.52
C LEU A 8 0.77 -18.75 -1.45
N ALA A 9 0.58 -19.87 -2.14
CA ALA A 9 -0.66 -20.64 -2.14
C ALA A 9 -1.15 -20.96 -0.72
N LYS A 10 -0.24 -21.41 0.17
CA LYS A 10 -0.57 -21.73 1.56
C LYS A 10 -1.12 -20.55 2.37
N HIS A 11 -0.53 -19.37 2.24
CA HIS A 11 -0.90 -18.21 3.07
C HIS A 11 -2.03 -17.38 2.45
N ILE A 12 -2.12 -17.36 1.12
CA ILE A 12 -3.17 -16.65 0.37
C ILE A 12 -4.46 -17.49 0.33
N GLY A 13 -4.36 -18.82 0.51
CA GLY A 13 -5.51 -19.72 0.49
C GLY A 13 -5.99 -20.08 -0.93
N LYS A 14 -5.09 -19.99 -1.91
CA LYS A 14 -5.33 -20.32 -3.32
C LYS A 14 -4.60 -21.57 -3.77
N LEU A 15 -4.97 -22.12 -4.92
CA LEU A 15 -4.28 -23.27 -5.47
C LEU A 15 -2.90 -22.87 -6.02
N PRO A 16 -1.88 -23.74 -5.90
CA PRO A 16 -0.56 -23.48 -6.50
C PRO A 16 -0.60 -23.14 -7.99
N GLU A 17 -1.48 -23.80 -8.75
CA GLU A 17 -1.66 -23.59 -10.20
C GLU A 17 -2.13 -22.17 -10.53
N GLU A 18 -3.03 -21.61 -9.72
CA GLU A 18 -3.52 -20.24 -9.88
C GLU A 18 -2.41 -19.21 -9.60
N ILE A 19 -1.63 -19.45 -8.55
CA ILE A 19 -0.49 -18.60 -8.20
C ILE A 19 0.59 -18.67 -9.28
N GLU A 20 0.85 -19.83 -9.86
CA GLU A 20 1.84 -20.01 -10.94
C GLU A 20 1.41 -19.24 -12.21
N ALA A 21 0.13 -19.31 -12.58
CA ALA A 21 -0.41 -18.52 -13.68
C ALA A 21 -0.31 -17.01 -13.40
N ASP A 22 -0.70 -16.56 -12.21
CA ASP A 22 -0.69 -15.15 -11.83
C ASP A 22 0.72 -14.56 -11.66
N THR A 23 1.70 -15.38 -11.29
CA THR A 23 3.11 -14.95 -11.11
C THR A 23 3.97 -15.12 -12.36
N SER A 24 3.42 -15.71 -13.43
CA SER A 24 4.10 -15.86 -14.73
C SER A 24 4.46 -14.52 -15.38
N ARG A 25 3.79 -13.43 -14.98
CA ARG A 25 4.10 -12.05 -15.34
C ARG A 25 4.02 -11.14 -14.11
N PRO A 26 4.72 -10.00 -14.08
CA PRO A 26 4.56 -9.02 -13.02
C PRO A 26 3.10 -8.54 -12.91
N LYS A 27 2.50 -8.71 -11.74
CA LYS A 27 1.16 -8.26 -11.41
C LYS A 27 1.23 -7.30 -10.24
N TYR A 28 0.82 -6.06 -10.45
CA TYR A 28 0.73 -5.05 -9.41
C TYR A 28 -0.69 -5.03 -8.84
N PHE A 29 -0.79 -4.80 -7.54
CA PHE A 29 -2.06 -4.74 -6.83
C PHE A 29 -2.20 -3.37 -6.19
N SER A 30 -3.41 -2.80 -6.28
CA SER A 30 -3.80 -1.77 -5.33
C SER A 30 -3.92 -2.36 -3.92
N PRO A 31 -3.85 -1.53 -2.86
CA PRO A 31 -3.98 -2.02 -1.49
C PRO A 31 -5.28 -2.80 -1.23
N ASN A 32 -6.39 -2.40 -1.85
CA ASN A 32 -7.69 -3.08 -1.69
C ASN A 32 -7.71 -4.42 -2.41
N GLU A 33 -7.20 -4.48 -3.65
CA GLU A 33 -7.07 -5.75 -4.39
C GLU A 33 -6.15 -6.73 -3.64
N ALA A 34 -5.10 -6.25 -2.97
CA ALA A 34 -4.22 -7.09 -2.17
C ALA A 34 -4.94 -7.70 -0.95
N VAL A 35 -5.91 -6.98 -0.35
CA VAL A 35 -6.77 -7.53 0.72
C VAL A 35 -7.70 -8.60 0.15
N GLU A 36 -8.40 -8.30 -0.94
CA GLU A 36 -9.34 -9.24 -1.58
C GLU A 36 -8.64 -10.50 -2.09
N TYR A 37 -7.41 -10.34 -2.58
CA TYR A 37 -6.60 -11.47 -3.04
C TYR A 37 -6.14 -12.35 -1.88
N GLY A 38 -6.08 -11.84 -0.65
CA GLY A 38 -5.58 -12.55 0.54
C GLY A 38 -4.07 -12.37 0.80
N ILE A 39 -3.45 -11.35 0.20
CA ILE A 39 -2.02 -11.06 0.40
C ILE A 39 -1.79 -10.35 1.74
N ILE A 40 -2.72 -9.48 2.14
CA ILE A 40 -2.69 -8.72 3.38
C ILE A 40 -4.06 -8.73 4.04
N ASP A 41 -4.12 -8.58 5.36
CA ASP A 41 -5.39 -8.64 6.09
C ASP A 41 -6.19 -7.34 6.01
N LYS A 42 -5.51 -6.19 6.09
CA LYS A 42 -6.15 -4.86 6.16
C LYS A 42 -5.26 -3.77 5.58
N THR A 43 -5.89 -2.76 5.00
CA THR A 43 -5.24 -1.51 4.61
C THR A 43 -5.33 -0.50 5.75
N VAL A 44 -4.26 0.28 5.94
CA VAL A 44 -4.16 1.27 7.00
C VAL A 44 -3.94 2.64 6.37
N GLU A 45 -4.99 3.46 6.36
CA GLU A 45 -4.87 4.84 5.91
C GLU A 45 -4.51 5.75 7.07
N LEU A 46 -3.24 6.15 7.10
CA LEU A 46 -2.70 7.06 8.11
C LEU A 46 -3.54 8.35 8.21
N PHE A 47 -4.03 8.88 7.09
CA PHE A 47 -4.88 10.06 7.06
C PHE A 47 -6.18 9.89 7.86
N LEU A 48 -6.87 8.75 7.69
CA LEU A 48 -8.10 8.46 8.43
C LEU A 48 -7.83 8.24 9.92
N ILE A 49 -6.70 7.61 10.26
CA ILE A 49 -6.29 7.42 11.66
C ILE A 49 -6.04 8.76 12.33
N LEU A 50 -5.27 9.64 11.69
CA LEU A 50 -4.95 10.96 12.23
C LEU A 50 -6.21 11.81 12.41
N LYS A 51 -7.17 11.72 11.47
CA LYS A 51 -8.49 12.35 11.62
C LYS A 51 -9.28 11.80 12.80
N ARG A 52 -9.32 10.47 13.00
CA ARG A 52 -10.05 9.88 14.14
C ARG A 52 -9.49 10.29 15.50
N HIS A 53 -8.18 10.57 15.58
CA HIS A 53 -7.52 10.94 16.83
C HIS A 53 -7.34 12.46 17.01
N ASN A 54 -7.96 13.30 16.18
CA ASN A 54 -7.75 14.76 16.16
C ASN A 54 -6.27 15.17 16.09
N LEU A 55 -5.41 14.28 15.57
CA LEU A 55 -3.98 14.52 15.40
C LEU A 55 -3.67 15.19 14.06
N PHE A 56 -4.69 15.40 13.23
CA PHE A 56 -4.53 16.07 11.94
C PHE A 56 -3.96 17.49 12.13
N ASP A 57 -4.49 18.25 13.09
CA ASP A 57 -4.03 19.61 13.38
C ASP A 57 -2.59 19.62 13.93
N LEU A 58 -2.23 18.62 14.74
CA LEU A 58 -0.87 18.45 15.27
C LEU A 58 0.14 18.10 14.17
N LEU A 59 -0.26 17.24 13.22
CA LEU A 59 0.58 16.89 12.08
C LEU A 59 0.78 18.11 11.17
N TRP A 60 -0.30 18.82 10.86
CA TRP A 60 -0.30 19.98 9.96
C TRP A 60 0.56 21.14 10.50
N ASN A 61 0.61 21.31 11.82
CA ASN A 61 1.44 22.32 12.50
C ASN A 61 2.86 21.83 12.84
N SER A 62 3.21 20.58 12.51
CA SER A 62 4.57 20.07 12.71
C SER A 62 5.50 20.56 11.61
N GLN A 63 6.75 20.87 11.95
CA GLN A 63 7.78 21.30 10.98
C GLN A 63 7.98 20.31 9.82
N LEU A 64 7.60 19.04 9.99
CA LEU A 64 7.70 17.99 8.97
C LEU A 64 6.70 18.17 7.81
N VAL A 65 5.52 18.72 8.04
CA VAL A 65 4.50 18.94 6.99
C VAL A 65 4.75 20.23 6.22
N ILE A 66 5.19 21.30 6.90
CA ILE A 66 5.57 22.57 6.28
C ILE A 66 6.64 22.36 5.20
N ILE A 67 7.60 21.45 5.45
CA ILE A 67 8.63 21.10 4.47
C ILE A 67 7.99 20.45 3.23
N ARG A 68 7.03 19.52 3.39
CA ARG A 68 6.35 18.85 2.27
C ARG A 68 5.50 19.79 1.42
N SER A 69 4.86 20.79 2.02
CA SER A 69 4.14 21.85 1.28
C SER A 69 5.08 22.66 0.40
N ASN A 70 6.27 23.03 0.91
CA ASN A 70 7.28 23.75 0.14
C ASN A 70 7.83 22.93 -1.04
N TRP A 71 7.94 21.59 -0.92
CA TRP A 71 8.37 20.73 -2.03
C TRP A 71 7.28 20.52 -3.08
N VAL A 72 5.98 20.56 -2.71
CA VAL A 72 4.86 20.49 -3.67
C VAL A 72 4.77 21.79 -4.47
N GLU A 73 4.88 22.95 -3.82
CA GLU A 73 4.90 24.25 -4.51
C GLU A 73 6.13 24.43 -5.42
N ALA A 74 7.28 23.88 -5.04
CA ALA A 74 8.48 23.88 -5.88
C ALA A 74 8.40 22.91 -7.07
N GLY A 75 7.56 21.87 -7.00
CA GLY A 75 7.33 20.91 -8.10
C GLY A 75 6.30 21.37 -9.13
N ASP A 76 5.36 22.23 -8.73
CA ASP A 76 4.36 22.85 -9.61
C ASP A 76 4.90 24.14 -10.28
N ALA A 77 6.07 24.64 -9.86
CA ALA A 77 6.79 25.74 -10.47
C ALA A 77 7.70 25.29 -11.64
N GLY A 78 7.13 24.55 -12.60
CA GLY A 78 7.59 24.49 -14.00
C GLY A 78 8.91 23.80 -14.36
N TYR A 79 8.80 22.86 -15.31
CA TYR A 79 9.71 22.82 -16.46
C TYR A 79 9.57 24.10 -17.31
#